data_AF-A0A067CH79-F1
#
_entry.id   AF-A0A067CH79-F1
#
_cell.length_a   1.000
_cell.length_b   1.000
_cell.length_c   1.000
_cell.angle_alpha   90.00
_cell.angle_beta   90.00
_cell.angle_gamma   90.00
#
_symmetry.space_group_name_H-M   'P 1'
#
loop_
_entity.id
_entity.type
_entity.pdbx_description
1 polymer ?
#
loop_
_entity_poly.entity_id
_entity_poly.type
_entity_poly.pdbx_seq_one_letter_code
_entity_poly.pdbx_strand_id
1 'polypeptide(L)'
;MAFPNPIMTTTTRVLLDDYRNVLIRQEETIIFALIERAQFARNDAIYRQRAEATPSLREFKGKYNSFQGSFLDFLLSGTEKLHALNRRYTAPDEHAFFPQLLPEPMLPPVAYPTVLIPNAININDQIMNVYLQKILPHITADVDDSTTYGSAANADVAVLQALSKRIHFGKFIAEAKFQAETDKYSALIRNNDAEGIMAALTNVVVEEKVAKRVCLKASTYGQDIDGAPTTAGGHCKVDPQLISDLYLNFVMPLTKEVQVAYLLQRLEHESVAFVGPIGSLSFTAAVQHFGAFATPNFAAASTTADVFQSVANNKTAYGVVAFEDAQTGIVKETQLRLLQSQLQIVAETLVLEPFVVAAQHAVEAARVTSIYLPASAEASFGTAIDRLWSTAKVVVVASVEEAARRALEEATALAITTNDAATAFGLSHHVEMPASSWTSAPPSTSMRFLVIGKACGSPTGRDKTCISMRVKHHVGSLLSALQVFKDNGVNMTRLESIPRVGNAWDYDFFVELDGHRDDAHIRAAMEQMKLHTNHVQDFGSFPAVQHE
;
A
#
# COMPACT_ATOMS: atom_id res chain seq x y z
N MET A 1 15.85 17.10 -13.29
CA MET A 1 15.72 17.20 -11.83
C MET A 1 16.78 16.30 -11.22
N ALA A 2 17.58 16.79 -10.28
CA ALA A 2 18.42 15.93 -9.48
C ALA A 2 17.51 15.21 -8.47
N PHE A 3 17.52 13.88 -8.48
CA PHE A 3 16.90 13.09 -7.43
C PHE A 3 17.44 13.56 -6.06
N PRO A 4 16.61 13.59 -5.01
CA PRO A 4 17.09 13.93 -3.68
C PRO A 4 18.31 13.07 -3.35
N ASN A 5 19.40 13.71 -2.90
CA ASN A 5 20.65 13.06 -2.55
C ASN A 5 20.41 11.93 -1.53
N PRO A 6 21.02 10.74 -1.71
CA PRO A 6 20.72 9.57 -0.90
C PRO A 6 21.16 9.79 0.54
N ILE A 7 20.26 9.54 1.48
CA ILE A 7 20.61 9.32 2.88
C ILE A 7 21.28 7.94 2.94
N MET A 8 22.58 7.87 2.64
CA MET A 8 23.40 6.70 2.99
C MET A 8 23.54 6.67 4.51
N THR A 9 22.53 6.14 5.19
CA THR A 9 22.63 5.81 6.61
C THR A 9 23.51 4.59 6.74
N THR A 10 24.68 4.77 7.36
CA THR A 10 25.58 3.67 7.70
C THR A 10 24.90 2.78 8.73
N THR A 11 24.49 1.56 8.34
CA THR A 11 23.97 0.55 9.26
C THR A 11 25.13 -0.19 9.93
N THR A 12 24.91 -0.65 11.16
CA THR A 12 25.86 -1.51 11.87
C THR A 12 26.08 -2.81 11.08
N ARG A 13 27.34 -3.25 10.96
CA ARG A 13 27.66 -4.52 10.32
C ARG A 13 27.10 -5.69 11.15
N VAL A 14 26.39 -6.60 10.51
CA VAL A 14 25.73 -7.75 11.15
C VAL A 14 25.89 -9.02 10.32
N LEU A 15 26.07 -10.16 10.99
CA LEU A 15 26.17 -11.48 10.36
C LEU A 15 24.96 -12.33 10.72
N LEU A 16 24.60 -13.26 9.84
CA LEU A 16 23.48 -14.17 10.09
C LEU A 16 23.69 -15.03 11.34
N ASP A 17 24.95 -15.41 11.61
CA ASP A 17 25.31 -16.19 12.80
C ASP A 17 25.08 -15.44 14.12
N ASP A 18 25.13 -14.10 14.11
CA ASP A 18 24.85 -13.27 15.29
C ASP A 18 23.41 -13.46 15.79
N TYR A 19 22.50 -13.84 14.89
CA TYR A 19 21.08 -14.01 15.18
C TYR A 19 20.66 -15.46 15.41
N ARG A 20 21.54 -16.43 15.18
CA ARG A 20 21.20 -17.86 15.23
C ARG A 20 20.53 -18.26 16.55
N ASN A 21 21.10 -17.82 17.68
CA ASN A 21 20.58 -18.11 19.02
C ASN A 21 19.24 -17.42 19.29
N VAL A 22 19.02 -16.22 18.74
CA VAL A 22 17.76 -15.49 18.86
C VAL A 22 16.65 -16.21 18.10
N LEU A 23 16.93 -16.63 16.87
CA LEU A 23 15.98 -17.36 16.02
C LEU A 23 15.57 -18.70 16.66
N ILE A 24 16.55 -19.45 17.18
CA ILE A 24 16.33 -20.72 17.88
C ILE A 24 15.43 -20.55 19.12
N ARG A 25 15.63 -19.48 19.89
CA ARG A 25 14.82 -19.17 21.08
C ARG A 25 13.40 -18.74 20.72
N GLN A 26 13.24 -17.94 19.68
CA GLN A 26 11.93 -17.51 19.20
C GLN A 26 11.13 -18.70 18.63
N GLU A 27 11.79 -19.65 17.95
CA GLU A 27 11.19 -20.93 17.55
C GLU A 27 10.63 -21.68 18.77
N GLU A 28 11.40 -21.82 19.83
CA GLU A 28 10.96 -22.48 21.07
C GLU A 28 9.77 -21.78 21.71
N THR A 29 9.79 -20.45 21.71
CA THR A 29 8.70 -19.63 22.25
C THR A 29 7.40 -19.88 21.49
N ILE A 30 7.45 -19.96 20.16
CA ILE A 30 6.28 -20.26 19.32
C ILE A 30 5.76 -21.67 19.60
N ILE A 31 6.65 -22.66 19.61
CA ILE A 31 6.27 -24.07 19.84
C ILE A 31 5.56 -24.19 21.20
N PHE A 32 6.14 -23.61 22.25
CA PHE A 32 5.55 -23.63 23.59
C PHE A 32 4.19 -22.93 23.62
N ALA A 33 4.08 -21.73 23.03
CA ALA A 33 2.82 -20.99 22.98
C ALA A 33 1.71 -21.75 22.24
N LEU A 34 2.05 -22.45 21.14
CA LEU A 34 1.09 -23.27 20.40
C LEU A 34 0.63 -24.50 21.19
N ILE A 35 1.54 -25.18 21.89
CA ILE A 35 1.22 -26.32 22.76
C ILE A 35 0.32 -25.87 23.92
N GLU A 36 0.62 -24.72 24.54
CA GLU A 36 -0.23 -24.15 25.59
C GLU A 36 -1.62 -23.75 25.06
N ARG A 37 -1.68 -23.15 23.87
CA ARG A 37 -2.97 -22.77 23.28
C ARG A 37 -3.84 -23.96 22.92
N ALA A 38 -3.25 -25.07 22.48
CA ALA A 38 -3.97 -26.28 22.08
C ALA A 38 -4.72 -26.97 23.23
N GLN A 39 -4.40 -26.64 24.49
CA GLN A 39 -5.09 -27.18 25.67
C GLN A 39 -6.51 -26.63 25.84
N PHE A 40 -6.86 -25.53 25.14
CA PHE A 40 -8.17 -24.91 25.22
C PHE A 40 -8.98 -25.10 23.93
N ALA A 41 -10.30 -25.12 24.08
CA ALA A 41 -11.23 -25.12 22.96
C ALA A 41 -11.01 -23.93 22.00
N ARG A 42 -11.50 -24.05 20.76
CA ARG A 42 -11.38 -22.98 19.75
C ARG A 42 -12.04 -21.69 20.23
N ASN A 43 -13.22 -21.78 20.86
CA ASN A 43 -13.95 -20.66 21.45
C ASN A 43 -14.20 -19.53 20.44
N ASP A 44 -14.90 -19.83 19.34
CA ASP A 44 -15.12 -18.91 18.21
C ASP A 44 -15.71 -17.55 18.64
N ALA A 45 -16.47 -17.53 19.74
CA ALA A 45 -17.03 -16.31 20.32
C ALA A 45 -15.98 -15.25 20.70
N ILE A 46 -14.73 -15.64 20.99
CA ILE A 46 -13.64 -14.74 21.39
C ILE A 46 -13.26 -13.76 20.27
N TYR A 47 -13.38 -14.18 19.02
CA TYR A 47 -12.87 -13.47 17.84
C TYR A 47 -13.95 -12.70 17.08
N ARG A 48 -15.22 -12.90 17.43
CA ARG A 48 -16.34 -12.18 16.81
C ARG A 48 -16.42 -10.75 17.31
N GLN A 49 -16.86 -9.84 16.43
CA GLN A 49 -17.18 -8.47 16.82
C GLN A 49 -18.23 -8.47 17.92
N ARG A 50 -18.17 -7.48 18.80
CA ARG A 50 -18.98 -7.49 20.03
C ARG A 50 -20.49 -7.55 19.77
N ALA A 51 -20.96 -6.94 18.68
CA ALA A 51 -22.36 -7.02 18.26
C ALA A 51 -22.83 -8.46 17.95
N GLU A 52 -21.91 -9.32 17.55
CA GLU A 52 -22.15 -10.70 17.09
C GLU A 52 -21.71 -11.76 18.11
N ALA A 53 -21.06 -11.35 19.20
CA ALA A 53 -20.54 -12.25 20.23
C ALA A 53 -21.65 -12.96 21.04
N THR A 54 -21.28 -13.95 21.85
CA THR A 54 -22.22 -14.61 22.78
C THR A 54 -22.62 -13.68 23.93
N PRO A 55 -23.77 -13.90 24.61
CA PRO A 55 -24.21 -13.04 25.73
C PRO A 55 -23.12 -12.79 26.78
N SER A 56 -22.31 -13.81 27.09
CA SER A 56 -21.20 -13.73 28.05
C SER A 56 -20.09 -12.74 27.67
N LEU A 57 -19.94 -12.41 26.38
CA LEU A 57 -18.95 -11.45 25.88
C LEU A 57 -19.59 -10.16 25.35
N ARG A 58 -20.93 -10.07 25.28
CA ARG A 58 -21.65 -8.85 24.88
C ARG A 58 -21.61 -7.77 25.97
N GLU A 59 -21.64 -8.13 27.24
CA GLU A 59 -21.81 -7.18 28.35
C GLU A 59 -20.52 -6.95 29.14
N PHE A 60 -19.55 -6.26 28.54
CA PHE A 60 -18.40 -5.76 29.30
C PHE A 60 -18.88 -4.78 30.37
N LYS A 61 -18.49 -5.02 31.62
CA LYS A 61 -18.91 -4.21 32.76
C LYS A 61 -18.13 -2.89 32.84
N GLY A 62 -18.79 -1.87 33.39
CA GLY A 62 -18.18 -0.59 33.73
C GLY A 62 -17.67 0.19 32.51
N LYS A 63 -16.48 0.78 32.64
CA LYS A 63 -15.89 1.69 31.64
C LYS A 63 -15.56 1.04 30.28
N TYR A 64 -15.66 -0.29 30.18
CA TYR A 64 -15.33 -1.03 28.97
C TYR A 64 -16.55 -1.31 28.08
N ASN A 65 -17.76 -0.90 28.51
CA ASN A 65 -19.00 -1.11 27.77
C ASN A 65 -19.07 -0.35 26.42
N SER A 66 -18.13 0.55 26.13
CA SER A 66 -18.07 1.25 24.84
C SER A 66 -17.16 0.59 23.80
N PHE A 67 -16.33 -0.38 24.18
CA PHE A 67 -15.42 -1.07 23.25
C PHE A 67 -16.21 -1.92 22.25
N GLN A 68 -15.89 -1.82 20.95
CA GLN A 68 -16.67 -2.48 19.88
C GLN A 68 -15.99 -3.71 19.27
N GLY A 69 -14.67 -3.87 19.46
CA GLY A 69 -13.91 -5.01 18.94
C GLY A 69 -14.23 -6.33 19.63
N SER A 70 -13.59 -7.41 19.17
CA SER A 70 -13.70 -8.73 19.77
C SER A 70 -13.06 -8.83 21.17
N PHE A 71 -13.30 -9.92 21.89
CA PHE A 71 -12.66 -10.13 23.19
C PHE A 71 -11.13 -10.28 23.04
N LEU A 72 -10.66 -10.90 21.96
CA LEU A 72 -9.24 -10.94 21.63
C LEU A 72 -8.69 -9.53 21.37
N ASP A 73 -9.37 -8.69 20.59
CA ASP A 73 -8.92 -7.31 20.30
C ASP A 73 -8.78 -6.50 21.60
N PHE A 74 -9.72 -6.68 22.53
CA PHE A 74 -9.69 -6.02 23.83
C PHE A 74 -8.45 -6.43 24.64
N LEU A 75 -8.21 -7.74 24.78
CA LEU A 75 -7.09 -8.26 25.58
C LEU A 75 -5.75 -7.96 24.94
N LEU A 76 -5.64 -8.14 23.63
CA LEU A 76 -4.42 -7.86 22.88
C LEU A 76 -4.09 -6.37 22.97
N SER A 77 -4.99 -5.47 22.54
CA SER A 77 -4.73 -4.02 22.59
C SER A 77 -4.48 -3.52 24.01
N GLY A 78 -5.16 -4.06 25.03
CA GLY A 78 -4.89 -3.75 26.43
C GLY A 78 -3.48 -4.16 26.88
N THR A 79 -3.05 -5.36 26.48
CA THR A 79 -1.69 -5.87 26.73
C THR A 79 -0.64 -5.02 26.02
N GLU A 80 -0.88 -4.64 24.76
CA GLU A 80 0.05 -3.81 24.01
C GLU A 80 0.18 -2.41 24.62
N LYS A 81 -0.91 -1.82 25.13
CA LYS A 81 -0.85 -0.55 25.86
C LYS A 81 0.05 -0.64 27.08
N LEU A 82 -0.08 -1.71 27.88
CA LEU A 82 0.81 -1.93 29.05
C LEU A 82 2.27 -2.11 28.63
N HIS A 83 2.52 -2.88 27.58
CA HIS A 83 3.87 -3.07 27.06
C HIS A 83 4.48 -1.79 26.46
N ALA A 84 3.69 -0.93 25.83
CA ALA A 84 4.12 0.36 25.29
C ALA A 84 4.59 1.32 26.39
N LEU A 85 3.90 1.36 27.54
CA LEU A 85 4.33 2.16 28.70
C LEU A 85 5.76 1.79 29.15
N ASN A 86 6.13 0.51 28.99
CA ASN A 86 7.45 -0.03 29.30
C ASN A 86 8.44 -0.01 28.12
N ARG A 87 8.15 0.74 27.05
CA ARG A 87 8.97 0.91 25.83
C ARG A 87 9.09 -0.30 24.90
N ARG A 88 8.30 -1.37 25.08
CA ARG A 88 8.45 -2.59 24.26
C ARG A 88 8.45 -2.29 22.76
N TYR A 89 7.49 -1.50 22.27
CA TYR A 89 7.33 -1.18 20.85
C TYR A 89 8.20 -0.02 20.35
N THR A 90 9.12 0.47 21.17
CA THR A 90 10.22 1.33 20.70
C THR A 90 11.41 0.51 20.20
N ALA A 91 11.47 -0.78 20.55
CA ALA A 91 12.49 -1.70 20.08
C ALA A 91 12.25 -2.07 18.60
N PRO A 92 13.29 -2.11 17.76
CA PRO A 92 13.14 -2.34 16.33
C PRO A 92 12.66 -3.77 15.96
N ASP A 93 12.73 -4.72 16.89
CA ASP A 93 12.28 -6.11 16.75
C ASP A 93 10.88 -6.40 17.31
N GLU A 94 10.14 -5.39 17.77
CA GLU A 94 8.80 -5.54 18.35
C GLU A 94 7.76 -4.74 17.53
N HIS A 95 6.67 -5.39 17.14
CA HIS A 95 5.62 -4.80 16.29
C HIS A 95 4.26 -5.00 16.93
N ALA A 96 3.52 -3.91 17.15
CA ALA A 96 2.18 -3.95 17.73
C ALA A 96 1.11 -4.32 16.69
N PHE A 97 0.06 -5.02 17.08
CA PHE A 97 -1.12 -5.26 16.26
C PHE A 97 -2.01 -4.01 16.18
N PHE A 98 -1.99 -3.18 17.22
CA PHE A 98 -2.75 -1.92 17.29
C PHE A 98 -1.83 -0.70 17.54
N PRO A 99 -0.88 -0.40 16.63
CA PRO A 99 0.07 0.70 16.80
C PRO A 99 -0.61 2.07 17.03
N GLN A 100 -1.78 2.29 16.44
CA GLN A 100 -2.60 3.49 16.58
C GLN A 100 -3.20 3.68 17.97
N LEU A 101 -3.19 2.65 18.81
CA LEU A 101 -3.76 2.68 20.16
C LEU A 101 -2.69 2.75 21.27
N LEU A 102 -1.41 2.81 20.90
CA LEU A 102 -0.32 2.78 21.88
C LEU A 102 -0.17 4.15 22.58
N PRO A 103 -0.06 4.18 23.92
CA PRO A 103 0.28 5.38 24.66
C PRO A 103 1.77 5.72 24.51
N GLU A 104 2.12 6.95 24.86
CA GLU A 104 3.52 7.34 25.00
C GLU A 104 4.21 6.54 26.14
N PRO A 105 5.48 6.13 25.96
CA PRO A 105 6.20 5.41 27.00
C PRO A 105 6.42 6.24 28.27
N MET A 106 6.33 5.60 29.44
CA MET A 106 6.63 6.27 30.72
C MET A 106 8.13 6.35 31.01
N LEU A 107 8.90 5.45 30.41
CA LEU A 107 10.35 5.37 30.62
C LEU A 107 11.09 6.23 29.59
N PRO A 108 12.27 6.80 29.93
CA PRO A 108 13.05 7.63 29.00
C PRO A 108 13.42 6.91 27.69
N PRO A 109 13.66 7.61 26.57
CA PRO A 109 14.10 6.97 25.33
C PRO A 109 15.37 6.14 25.48
N VAL A 110 15.49 5.03 24.73
CA VAL A 110 16.71 4.22 24.62
C VAL A 110 17.25 4.34 23.21
N ALA A 111 18.56 4.54 23.07
CA ALA A 111 19.23 4.48 21.78
C ALA A 111 19.54 3.01 21.45
N TYR A 112 18.84 2.47 20.45
CA TYR A 112 19.15 1.16 19.89
C TYR A 112 20.21 1.29 18.79
N PRO A 113 21.08 0.28 18.58
CA PRO A 113 21.97 0.26 17.43
C PRO A 113 21.18 0.34 16.12
N THR A 114 21.61 1.20 15.21
CA THR A 114 21.00 1.37 13.89
C THR A 114 21.41 0.22 12.97
N VAL A 115 20.75 -0.93 13.12
CA VAL A 115 20.96 -2.10 12.25
C VAL A 115 20.08 -2.02 11.01
N LEU A 116 18.81 -1.68 11.17
CA LEU A 116 17.85 -1.61 10.08
C LEU A 116 17.78 -0.20 9.50
N ILE A 117 17.56 -0.11 8.19
CA ILE A 117 17.11 1.14 7.57
C ILE A 117 15.69 1.45 8.08
N PRO A 118 15.37 2.74 8.38
CA PRO A 118 14.02 3.13 8.79
C PRO A 118 12.96 2.58 7.83
N ASN A 119 11.98 1.87 8.38
CA ASN A 119 10.90 1.23 7.64
C ASN A 119 9.62 1.18 8.47
N ALA A 120 8.48 1.10 7.78
CA ALA A 120 7.15 1.01 8.40
C ALA A 120 6.52 -0.38 8.25
N ILE A 121 7.32 -1.41 7.95
CA ILE A 121 6.81 -2.76 7.66
C ILE A 121 6.17 -3.35 8.92
N ASN A 122 4.88 -3.62 8.86
CA ASN A 122 4.15 -4.35 9.89
C ASN A 122 3.04 -5.16 9.20
N ILE A 123 3.17 -6.48 9.21
CA ILE A 123 2.22 -7.42 8.60
C ILE A 123 1.34 -8.11 9.64
N ASN A 124 1.19 -7.53 10.82
CA ASN A 124 0.42 -8.11 11.92
C ASN A 124 -1.04 -8.42 11.56
N ASP A 125 -1.68 -7.65 10.69
CA ASP A 125 -3.02 -7.97 10.18
C ASP A 125 -3.05 -9.30 9.42
N GLN A 126 -2.04 -9.55 8.59
CA GLN A 126 -1.89 -10.82 7.87
C GLN A 126 -1.56 -11.96 8.83
N ILE A 127 -0.69 -11.73 9.83
CA ILE A 127 -0.37 -12.72 10.87
C ILE A 127 -1.62 -13.09 11.67
N MET A 128 -2.41 -12.10 12.10
CA MET A 128 -3.67 -12.30 12.81
C MET A 128 -4.63 -13.14 11.97
N ASN A 129 -4.81 -12.78 10.69
CA ASN A 129 -5.70 -13.50 9.79
C ASN A 129 -5.24 -14.96 9.59
N VAL A 130 -3.96 -15.19 9.29
CA VAL A 130 -3.41 -16.55 9.15
C VAL A 130 -3.54 -17.33 10.46
N TYR A 131 -3.30 -16.69 11.60
CA TYR A 131 -3.47 -17.33 12.90
C TYR A 131 -4.91 -17.81 13.12
N LEU A 132 -5.89 -16.90 13.02
CA LEU A 132 -7.29 -17.21 13.30
C LEU A 132 -7.90 -18.17 12.26
N GLN A 133 -7.55 -18.02 10.99
CA GLN A 133 -8.19 -18.76 9.90
C GLN A 133 -7.47 -20.06 9.53
N LYS A 134 -6.17 -20.16 9.79
CA LYS A 134 -5.34 -21.29 9.34
C LYS A 134 -4.62 -22.01 10.46
N ILE A 135 -4.09 -21.34 11.47
CA ILE A 135 -3.33 -22.01 12.54
C ILE A 135 -4.29 -22.55 13.61
N LEU A 136 -5.07 -21.66 14.22
CA LEU A 136 -5.94 -21.95 15.35
C LEU A 136 -6.91 -23.13 15.11
N PRO A 137 -7.59 -23.25 13.95
CA PRO A 137 -8.51 -24.37 13.71
C PRO A 137 -7.83 -25.74 13.61
N HIS A 138 -6.52 -25.80 13.32
CA HIS A 138 -5.79 -27.07 13.24
C HIS A 138 -5.28 -27.54 14.59
N ILE A 139 -5.04 -26.62 15.53
CA ILE A 139 -4.47 -26.94 16.85
C ILE A 139 -5.51 -27.00 17.97
N THR A 140 -6.78 -26.70 17.71
CA THR A 140 -7.84 -26.67 18.72
C THR A 140 -9.07 -27.46 18.28
N ALA A 141 -9.80 -28.02 19.25
CA ALA A 141 -11.09 -28.63 18.99
C ALA A 141 -12.15 -27.57 18.67
N ASP A 142 -12.96 -27.83 17.65
CA ASP A 142 -14.07 -26.94 17.26
C ASP A 142 -15.26 -27.05 18.21
N VAL A 143 -15.08 -26.52 19.41
CA VAL A 143 -16.07 -26.45 20.47
C VAL A 143 -15.99 -25.08 21.15
N ASP A 144 -17.03 -24.76 21.91
CA ASP A 144 -17.16 -23.51 22.66
C ASP A 144 -17.30 -23.82 24.15
N ASP A 145 -16.33 -23.36 24.94
CA ASP A 145 -16.27 -23.48 26.39
C ASP A 145 -16.07 -22.10 27.01
N SER A 146 -17.20 -21.50 27.42
CA SER A 146 -17.22 -20.18 28.03
C SER A 146 -16.43 -20.04 29.33
N THR A 147 -16.10 -21.16 30.00
CA THR A 147 -15.33 -21.12 31.25
C THR A 147 -13.85 -20.82 31.02
N THR A 148 -13.35 -21.05 29.80
CA THR A 148 -11.94 -20.91 29.43
C THR A 148 -11.65 -19.71 28.54
N TYR A 149 -12.63 -18.86 28.21
CA TYR A 149 -12.44 -17.70 27.32
C TYR A 149 -11.25 -16.82 27.70
N GLY A 150 -11.08 -16.50 28.98
CA GLY A 150 -9.96 -15.70 29.46
C GLY A 150 -8.61 -16.39 29.25
N SER A 151 -8.51 -17.69 29.56
CA SER A 151 -7.28 -18.46 29.41
C SER A 151 -6.92 -18.66 27.95
N ALA A 152 -7.89 -19.01 27.10
CA ALA A 152 -7.72 -19.16 25.67
C ALA A 152 -7.24 -17.85 25.03
N ALA A 153 -7.89 -16.72 25.32
CA ALA A 153 -7.50 -15.43 24.76
C ALA A 153 -6.12 -14.95 25.24
N ASN A 154 -5.73 -15.23 26.49
CA ASN A 154 -4.36 -14.95 26.94
C ASN A 154 -3.31 -15.81 26.20
N ALA A 155 -3.61 -17.08 25.95
CA ALA A 155 -2.76 -17.94 25.14
C ALA A 155 -2.70 -17.46 23.68
N ASP A 156 -3.81 -17.00 23.11
CA ASP A 156 -3.84 -16.38 21.78
C ASP A 156 -2.91 -15.17 21.70
N VAL A 157 -2.97 -14.26 22.69
CA VAL A 157 -2.08 -13.10 22.79
C VAL A 157 -0.60 -13.53 22.82
N ALA A 158 -0.27 -14.56 23.58
CA ALA A 158 1.10 -15.09 23.65
C ALA A 158 1.57 -15.65 22.30
N VAL A 159 0.73 -16.43 21.60
CA VAL A 159 1.04 -16.96 20.27
C VAL A 159 1.24 -15.82 19.27
N LEU A 160 0.30 -14.87 19.21
CA LEU A 160 0.35 -13.75 18.27
C LEU A 160 1.58 -12.87 18.47
N GLN A 161 1.96 -12.56 19.71
CA GLN A 161 3.18 -11.80 20.00
C GLN A 161 4.45 -12.58 19.63
N ALA A 162 4.48 -13.90 19.88
CA ALA A 162 5.62 -14.73 19.52
C ALA A 162 5.78 -14.86 17.99
N LEU A 163 4.67 -15.06 17.27
CA LEU A 163 4.62 -15.08 15.81
C LEU A 163 5.06 -13.74 15.23
N SER A 164 4.47 -12.63 15.70
CA SER A 164 4.81 -11.28 15.25
C SER A 164 6.30 -11.01 15.38
N LYS A 165 6.87 -11.25 16.57
CA LYS A 165 8.29 -11.04 16.84
C LYS A 165 9.16 -11.86 15.89
N ARG A 166 8.87 -13.16 15.71
CA ARG A 166 9.69 -14.04 14.87
C ARG A 166 9.61 -13.73 13.39
N ILE A 167 8.42 -13.41 12.89
CA ILE A 167 8.18 -13.12 11.48
C ILE A 167 8.82 -11.78 11.12
N HIS A 168 8.62 -10.75 11.95
CA HIS A 168 9.23 -9.44 11.72
C HIS A 168 10.74 -9.40 11.96
N PHE A 169 11.29 -10.32 12.76
CA PHE A 169 12.74 -10.50 12.86
C PHE A 169 13.38 -10.83 11.50
N GLY A 170 12.58 -11.24 10.50
CA GLY A 170 12.98 -11.34 9.10
C GLY A 170 13.70 -10.10 8.57
N LYS A 171 13.41 -8.89 9.06
CA LYS A 171 14.14 -7.66 8.65
C LYS A 171 15.63 -7.72 8.97
N PHE A 172 15.99 -8.22 10.14
CA PHE A 172 17.40 -8.36 10.56
C PHE A 172 18.11 -9.45 9.76
N ILE A 173 17.39 -10.54 9.45
CA ILE A 173 17.89 -11.60 8.56
C ILE A 173 18.15 -11.04 7.16
N ALA A 174 17.21 -10.24 6.64
CA ALA A 174 17.35 -9.61 5.34
C ALA A 174 18.53 -8.64 5.31
N GLU A 175 18.72 -7.81 6.34
CA GLU A 175 19.88 -6.93 6.43
C GLU A 175 21.20 -7.73 6.41
N ALA A 176 21.31 -8.80 7.21
CA ALA A 176 22.50 -9.64 7.23
C ALA A 176 22.76 -10.30 5.86
N LYS A 177 21.72 -10.76 5.16
CA LYS A 177 21.84 -11.32 3.81
C LYS A 177 22.23 -10.27 2.77
N PHE A 178 21.66 -9.07 2.86
CA PHE A 178 22.02 -7.94 2.00
C PHE A 178 23.49 -7.55 2.18
N GLN A 179 23.98 -7.45 3.42
CA GLN A 179 25.38 -7.14 3.70
C GLN A 179 26.34 -8.25 3.23
N ALA A 180 25.90 -9.51 3.23
CA ALA A 180 26.71 -10.64 2.76
C ALA A 180 26.80 -10.72 1.22
N GLU A 181 25.71 -10.41 0.50
CA GLU A 181 25.62 -10.50 -0.96
C GLU A 181 25.11 -9.18 -1.57
N THR A 182 25.77 -8.06 -1.25
CA THR A 182 25.29 -6.70 -1.55
C THR A 182 25.03 -6.46 -3.03
N ASP A 183 25.93 -6.88 -3.92
CA ASP A 183 25.76 -6.63 -5.36
C ASP A 183 24.54 -7.35 -5.93
N LYS A 184 24.36 -8.62 -5.54
CA LYS A 184 23.23 -9.46 -5.96
C LYS A 184 21.89 -8.86 -5.52
N TYR A 185 21.74 -8.56 -4.24
CA TYR A 185 20.48 -7.98 -3.75
C TYR A 185 20.28 -6.56 -4.28
N SER A 186 21.33 -5.76 -4.44
CA SER A 186 21.21 -4.40 -5.01
C SER A 186 20.67 -4.43 -6.44
N ALA A 187 21.11 -5.38 -7.26
CA ALA A 187 20.58 -5.55 -8.61
C ALA A 187 19.09 -5.91 -8.60
N LEU A 188 18.70 -6.88 -7.77
CA LEU A 188 17.29 -7.30 -7.65
C LEU A 188 16.40 -6.17 -7.13
N ILE A 189 16.86 -5.39 -6.14
CA ILE A 189 16.11 -4.27 -5.54
C ILE A 189 15.90 -3.14 -6.56
N ARG A 190 16.96 -2.74 -7.28
CA ARG A 190 16.85 -1.71 -8.32
C ARG A 190 15.92 -2.15 -9.46
N ASN A 191 15.91 -3.44 -9.75
CA ASN A 191 14.99 -4.04 -10.72
C ASN A 191 13.57 -4.26 -10.19
N ASN A 192 13.28 -3.88 -8.94
CA ASN A 192 12.03 -4.15 -8.25
C ASN A 192 11.57 -5.62 -8.37
N ASP A 193 12.53 -6.56 -8.39
CA ASP A 193 12.31 -7.97 -8.69
C ASP A 193 11.98 -8.74 -7.41
N ALA A 194 10.75 -8.59 -6.93
CA ALA A 194 10.26 -9.25 -5.72
C ALA A 194 10.36 -10.79 -5.81
N GLU A 195 10.11 -11.36 -7.00
CA GLU A 195 10.19 -12.79 -7.24
C GLU A 195 11.63 -13.30 -7.20
N GLY A 196 12.56 -12.60 -7.83
CA GLY A 196 13.98 -12.89 -7.78
C GLY A 196 14.56 -12.76 -6.36
N ILE A 197 14.10 -11.77 -5.58
CA ILE A 197 14.45 -11.67 -4.15
C ILE A 197 13.91 -12.89 -3.39
N MET A 198 12.63 -13.25 -3.56
CA MET A 198 12.02 -14.40 -2.91
C MET A 198 12.76 -15.71 -3.23
N ALA A 199 13.12 -15.90 -4.50
CA ALA A 199 13.91 -17.04 -4.96
C ALA A 199 15.30 -17.04 -4.32
N ALA A 200 16.00 -15.91 -4.31
CA ALA A 200 17.31 -15.75 -3.70
C ALA A 200 17.31 -15.98 -2.17
N LEU A 201 16.21 -15.69 -1.49
CA LEU A 201 16.05 -15.90 -0.05
C LEU A 201 15.75 -17.36 0.32
N THR A 202 15.23 -18.15 -0.63
CA THR A 202 14.76 -19.51 -0.41
C THR A 202 15.93 -20.49 -0.41
N ASN A 203 16.06 -21.26 0.67
CA ASN A 203 17.06 -22.32 0.78
C ASN A 203 16.37 -23.58 1.32
N VAL A 204 15.96 -24.46 0.41
CA VAL A 204 15.17 -25.66 0.72
C VAL A 204 15.88 -26.55 1.76
N VAL A 205 17.20 -26.71 1.66
CA VAL A 205 17.98 -27.52 2.61
C VAL A 205 17.95 -26.94 4.02
N VAL A 206 18.01 -25.60 4.15
CA VAL A 206 17.89 -24.93 5.45
C VAL A 206 16.46 -25.01 5.97
N GLU A 207 15.45 -24.80 5.12
CA GLU A 207 14.04 -24.90 5.50
C GLU A 207 13.68 -26.31 6.01
N GLU A 208 14.14 -27.37 5.34
CA GLU A 208 13.98 -28.75 5.81
C GLU A 208 14.67 -29.01 7.15
N LYS A 209 15.87 -28.45 7.36
CA LYS A 209 16.57 -28.57 8.66
C LYS A 209 15.82 -27.85 9.77
N VAL A 210 15.22 -26.69 9.48
CA VAL A 210 14.38 -25.95 10.43
C VAL A 210 13.13 -26.78 10.74
N ALA A 211 12.43 -27.30 9.74
CA ALA A 211 11.23 -28.13 9.92
C ALA A 211 11.52 -29.37 10.79
N LYS A 212 12.58 -30.13 10.47
CA LYS A 212 13.02 -31.28 11.30
C LYS A 212 13.33 -30.88 12.73
N ARG A 213 13.99 -29.73 12.94
CA ARG A 213 14.29 -29.20 14.27
C ARG A 213 13.03 -28.82 15.04
N VAL A 214 12.07 -28.16 14.39
CA VAL A 214 10.79 -27.77 14.98
C VAL A 214 10.00 -29.00 15.40
N CYS A 215 9.91 -30.02 14.54
CA CYS A 215 9.26 -31.28 14.84
C CYS A 215 9.89 -31.97 16.07
N LEU A 216 11.22 -32.08 16.12
CA LEU A 216 11.93 -32.67 17.26
C LEU A 216 11.73 -31.89 18.56
N LYS A 217 11.71 -30.56 18.51
CA LYS A 217 11.45 -29.73 19.69
C LYS A 217 10.01 -29.86 20.18
N ALA A 218 9.05 -29.85 19.25
CA ALA A 218 7.64 -30.04 19.58
C ALA A 218 7.39 -31.41 20.22
N SER A 219 8.04 -32.47 19.72
CA SER A 219 7.94 -33.80 20.34
C SER A 219 8.59 -33.86 21.72
N THR A 220 9.63 -33.07 21.97
CA THR A 220 10.28 -32.98 23.29
C THR A 220 9.42 -32.22 24.30
N TYR A 221 8.80 -31.10 23.89
CA TYR A 221 7.99 -30.27 24.79
C TYR A 221 6.56 -30.80 24.99
N GLY A 222 6.04 -31.59 24.05
CA GLY A 222 4.66 -32.08 24.07
C GLY A 222 4.43 -33.36 24.87
N GLN A 223 5.49 -33.99 25.41
CA GLN A 223 5.41 -35.23 26.19
C GLN A 223 5.08 -34.97 27.67
N ASP A 224 4.16 -35.76 28.23
CA ASP A 224 3.98 -35.83 29.68
C ASP A 224 5.05 -36.75 30.29
N ILE A 225 5.89 -36.21 31.17
CA ILE A 225 6.98 -36.97 31.82
C ILE A 225 6.43 -37.68 33.07
N ASP A 226 5.52 -38.64 32.85
CA ASP A 226 5.07 -39.54 33.91
C ASP A 226 5.94 -40.81 33.92
N GLY A 227 7.13 -40.69 34.51
CA GLY A 227 7.83 -41.76 35.26
C GLY A 227 8.12 -43.14 34.66
N ALA A 228 7.80 -43.45 33.40
CA ALA A 228 8.15 -44.70 32.76
C ALA A 228 8.50 -44.50 31.27
N PRO A 229 9.63 -45.04 30.77
CA PRO A 229 9.94 -44.99 29.36
C PRO A 229 9.02 -45.98 28.63
N THR A 230 7.88 -45.51 28.15
CA THR A 230 7.06 -46.29 27.24
C THR A 230 7.70 -46.27 25.85
N THR A 231 8.19 -47.43 25.46
CA THR A 231 8.50 -47.77 24.07
C THR A 231 7.31 -47.44 23.17
N ALA A 232 7.55 -46.57 22.18
CA ALA A 232 6.68 -46.26 21.04
C ALA A 232 5.26 -45.74 21.35
N GLY A 233 5.09 -44.41 21.28
CA GLY A 233 3.77 -43.77 21.14
C GLY A 233 3.23 -43.02 22.35
N GLY A 234 4.06 -42.19 23.02
CA GLY A 234 3.57 -41.27 24.04
C GLY A 234 2.58 -40.25 23.45
N HIS A 235 1.40 -40.10 24.08
CA HIS A 235 0.41 -39.09 23.71
C HIS A 235 1.01 -37.68 23.82
N CYS A 236 1.37 -37.07 22.70
CA CYS A 236 1.78 -35.67 22.67
C CYS A 236 0.53 -34.78 22.74
N LYS A 237 0.58 -33.69 23.52
CA LYS A 237 -0.54 -32.72 23.62
C LYS A 237 -0.95 -32.14 22.26
N VAL A 238 0.01 -32.02 21.35
CA VAL A 238 -0.20 -31.66 19.93
C VAL A 238 0.70 -32.56 19.08
N ASP A 239 0.25 -32.96 17.90
CA ASP A 239 1.08 -33.65 16.93
C ASP A 239 2.31 -32.80 16.57
N PRO A 240 3.54 -33.26 16.85
CA PRO A 240 4.77 -32.54 16.50
C PRO A 240 4.90 -32.27 15.00
N GLN A 241 4.37 -33.15 14.15
CA GLN A 241 4.39 -32.96 12.71
C GLN A 241 3.50 -31.79 12.30
N LEU A 242 2.31 -31.66 12.90
CA LEU A 242 1.43 -30.53 12.67
C LEU A 242 2.13 -29.20 12.99
N ILE A 243 2.83 -29.09 14.13
CA ILE A 243 3.57 -27.85 14.47
C ILE A 243 4.66 -27.54 13.43
N SER A 244 5.38 -28.55 12.96
CA SER A 244 6.37 -28.41 11.89
C SER A 244 5.73 -27.92 10.59
N ASP A 245 4.59 -28.50 10.19
CA ASP A 245 3.88 -28.13 8.97
C ASP A 245 3.33 -26.71 9.06
N LEU A 246 2.79 -26.30 10.21
CA LEU A 246 2.36 -24.91 10.44
C LEU A 246 3.52 -23.93 10.32
N TYR A 247 4.70 -24.29 10.83
CA TYR A 247 5.90 -23.47 10.72
C TYR A 247 6.38 -23.36 9.26
N LEU A 248 6.37 -24.46 8.52
CA LEU A 248 6.75 -24.53 7.11
C LEU A 248 5.77 -23.78 6.19
N ASN A 249 4.48 -23.94 6.43
CA ASN A 249 3.43 -23.44 5.54
C ASN A 249 3.03 -21.98 5.83
N PHE A 250 3.31 -21.47 7.04
CA PHE A 250 2.86 -20.13 7.44
C PHE A 250 4.00 -19.26 7.99
N VAL A 251 4.73 -19.71 9.02
CA VAL A 251 5.73 -18.86 9.69
C VAL A 251 6.89 -18.52 8.76
N MET A 252 7.45 -19.51 8.04
CA MET A 252 8.56 -19.28 7.11
C MET A 252 8.16 -18.43 5.89
N PRO A 253 7.04 -18.71 5.19
CA PRO A 253 6.57 -17.87 4.10
C PRO A 253 6.35 -16.41 4.50
N LEU A 254 5.65 -16.15 5.62
CA LEU A 254 5.44 -14.79 6.12
C LEU A 254 6.78 -14.11 6.50
N THR A 255 7.73 -14.86 7.08
CA THR A 255 9.08 -14.32 7.35
C THR A 255 9.79 -13.93 6.05
N LYS A 256 9.62 -14.69 4.97
CA LYS A 256 10.20 -14.36 3.66
C LYS A 256 9.51 -13.15 3.03
N GLU A 257 8.19 -13.01 3.16
CA GLU A 257 7.47 -11.81 2.74
C GLU A 257 7.99 -10.54 3.44
N VAL A 258 8.23 -10.59 4.76
CA VAL A 258 8.87 -9.49 5.49
C VAL A 258 10.29 -9.21 4.96
N GLN A 259 11.08 -10.24 4.68
CA GLN A 259 12.43 -10.07 4.12
C GLN A 259 12.39 -9.39 2.75
N VAL A 260 11.49 -9.82 1.86
CA VAL A 260 11.30 -9.21 0.53
C VAL A 260 10.87 -7.74 0.68
N ALA A 261 9.84 -7.47 1.50
CA ALA A 261 9.36 -6.12 1.74
C ALA A 261 10.46 -5.21 2.30
N TYR A 262 11.32 -5.71 3.19
CA TYR A 262 12.45 -4.96 3.72
C TYR A 262 13.53 -4.69 2.66
N LEU A 263 13.88 -5.69 1.86
CA LEU A 263 14.91 -5.54 0.83
C LEU A 263 14.48 -4.55 -0.25
N LEU A 264 13.23 -4.58 -0.71
CA LEU A 264 12.71 -3.59 -1.66
C LEU A 264 12.79 -2.15 -1.09
N GLN A 265 12.70 -2.00 0.23
CA GLN A 265 12.82 -0.72 0.93
C GLN A 265 14.26 -0.32 1.25
N ARG A 266 15.23 -1.23 1.02
CA ARG A 266 16.59 -1.08 1.53
C ARG A 266 17.42 -0.08 0.72
N LEU A 267 17.10 0.06 -0.56
CA LEU A 267 17.71 1.00 -1.50
C LEU A 267 16.61 1.76 -2.23
N GLU A 268 16.93 2.96 -2.68
CA GLU A 268 16.08 3.70 -3.60
C GLU A 268 16.03 2.96 -4.96
N HIS A 269 14.85 2.93 -5.57
CA HIS A 269 14.60 2.36 -6.88
C HIS A 269 13.56 3.22 -7.62
N GLU A 270 13.60 3.24 -8.94
CA GLU A 270 12.75 4.13 -9.75
C GLU A 270 11.47 3.44 -10.26
N SER A 271 10.99 2.40 -9.57
CA SER A 271 9.79 1.67 -10.02
C SER A 271 8.52 2.49 -9.83
N VAL A 272 7.59 2.37 -10.75
CA VAL A 272 6.40 3.21 -10.83
C VAL A 272 5.15 2.34 -10.97
N ALA A 273 4.22 2.44 -10.03
CA ALA A 273 2.89 1.85 -10.18
C ALA A 273 1.96 2.78 -10.96
N PHE A 274 1.04 2.26 -11.75
CA PHE A 274 0.05 3.06 -12.48
C PHE A 274 -1.28 2.31 -12.61
N VAL A 275 -2.39 3.05 -12.75
CA VAL A 275 -3.73 2.46 -12.86
C VAL A 275 -4.01 2.00 -14.28
N GLY A 276 -4.37 0.72 -14.44
CA GLY A 276 -4.72 0.10 -15.71
C GLY A 276 -3.59 -0.73 -16.32
N PRO A 277 -3.83 -1.40 -17.46
CA PRO A 277 -2.82 -2.15 -18.19
C PRO A 277 -1.85 -1.24 -18.96
N ILE A 278 -0.84 -1.85 -19.56
CA ILE A 278 0.07 -1.19 -20.51
C ILE A 278 -0.77 -0.57 -21.64
N GLY A 279 -0.48 0.68 -21.97
CA GLY A 279 -1.26 1.47 -22.94
C GLY A 279 -2.34 2.37 -22.33
N SER A 280 -2.66 2.20 -21.05
CA SER A 280 -3.57 3.10 -20.33
C SER A 280 -3.10 4.55 -20.34
N LEU A 281 -4.01 5.48 -20.10
CA LEU A 281 -3.66 6.91 -19.96
C LEU A 281 -2.69 7.14 -18.79
N SER A 282 -2.85 6.40 -17.69
CA SER A 282 -1.90 6.44 -16.56
C SER A 282 -0.53 5.88 -16.95
N PHE A 283 -0.48 4.86 -17.81
CA PHE A 283 0.77 4.35 -18.38
C PHE A 283 1.45 5.40 -19.25
N THR A 284 0.71 6.04 -20.17
CA THR A 284 1.22 7.15 -20.99
C THR A 284 1.78 8.28 -20.12
N ALA A 285 1.05 8.69 -19.09
CA ALA A 285 1.51 9.69 -18.13
C ALA A 285 2.80 9.26 -17.39
N ALA A 286 2.88 7.98 -17.01
CA ALA A 286 4.05 7.42 -16.35
C ALA A 286 5.27 7.36 -17.29
N VAL A 287 5.09 6.94 -18.55
CA VAL A 287 6.14 6.94 -19.58
C VAL A 287 6.57 8.36 -19.91
N GLN A 288 5.66 9.32 -20.03
CA GLN A 288 6.00 10.72 -20.29
C GLN A 288 6.84 11.32 -19.16
N HIS A 289 6.54 10.98 -17.90
CA HIS A 289 7.27 11.52 -16.75
C HIS A 289 8.61 10.80 -16.49
N PHE A 290 8.65 9.46 -16.62
CA PHE A 290 9.80 8.63 -16.23
C PHE A 290 10.58 8.03 -17.42
N GLY A 291 10.06 8.04 -18.64
CA GLY A 291 10.59 7.28 -19.79
C GLY A 291 11.91 7.79 -20.39
N ALA A 292 12.46 8.91 -19.90
CA ALA A 292 13.82 9.35 -20.24
C ALA A 292 14.91 8.48 -19.56
N PHE A 293 14.54 7.76 -18.50
CA PHE A 293 15.44 6.84 -17.81
C PHE A 293 15.39 5.48 -18.50
N ALA A 294 16.55 4.88 -18.76
CA ALA A 294 16.59 3.53 -19.30
C ALA A 294 15.99 2.58 -18.26
N THR A 295 14.76 2.11 -18.53
CA THR A 295 13.98 1.10 -17.82
C THR A 295 13.50 1.43 -16.39
N PRO A 296 12.53 2.35 -16.20
CA PRO A 296 11.73 2.34 -14.99
C PRO A 296 10.89 1.06 -14.96
N ASN A 297 10.91 0.35 -13.83
CA ASN A 297 10.08 -0.83 -13.61
C ASN A 297 8.63 -0.38 -13.41
N PHE A 298 7.87 -0.36 -14.51
CA PHE A 298 6.45 -0.04 -14.54
C PHE A 298 5.63 -1.23 -14.04
N ALA A 299 4.85 -1.02 -12.99
CA ALA A 299 3.95 -2.02 -12.40
C ALA A 299 2.49 -1.63 -12.61
N ALA A 300 1.77 -2.40 -13.44
CA ALA A 300 0.34 -2.20 -13.62
C ALA A 300 -0.42 -2.54 -12.33
N ALA A 301 -1.40 -1.71 -11.99
CA ALA A 301 -2.30 -1.91 -10.86
C ALA A 301 -3.75 -1.80 -11.33
N SER A 302 -4.64 -2.58 -10.71
CA SER A 302 -6.04 -2.64 -11.15
C SER A 302 -6.84 -1.40 -10.76
N THR A 303 -6.51 -0.76 -9.63
CA THR A 303 -7.25 0.39 -9.10
C THR A 303 -6.33 1.49 -8.57
N THR A 304 -6.88 2.69 -8.40
CA THR A 304 -6.20 3.81 -7.72
C THR A 304 -5.76 3.40 -6.31
N ALA A 305 -6.60 2.66 -5.60
CA ALA A 305 -6.30 2.14 -4.26
C ALA A 305 -5.05 1.25 -4.25
N ASP A 306 -4.91 0.37 -5.25
CA ASP A 306 -3.78 -0.55 -5.37
C ASP A 306 -2.46 0.21 -5.63
N VAL A 307 -2.50 1.30 -6.41
CA VAL A 307 -1.34 2.18 -6.61
C VAL A 307 -0.91 2.82 -5.30
N PHE A 308 -1.84 3.42 -4.55
CA PHE A 308 -1.54 4.00 -3.23
C PHE A 308 -1.00 2.94 -2.27
N GLN A 309 -1.58 1.75 -2.24
CA GLN A 309 -1.11 0.66 -1.38
C GLN A 309 0.28 0.17 -1.80
N SER A 310 0.55 0.09 -3.10
CA SER A 310 1.86 -0.28 -3.65
C SER A 310 2.95 0.67 -3.14
N VAL A 311 2.71 1.97 -3.25
CA VAL A 311 3.66 2.99 -2.78
C VAL A 311 3.76 3.01 -1.26
N ALA A 312 2.63 2.96 -0.54
CA ALA A 312 2.61 2.93 0.92
C ALA A 312 3.40 1.74 1.48
N ASN A 313 3.29 0.57 0.83
CA ASN A 313 4.03 -0.64 1.20
C ASN A 313 5.45 -0.71 0.60
N ASN A 314 5.87 0.30 -0.16
CA ASN A 314 7.11 0.33 -0.95
C ASN A 314 7.29 -0.89 -1.87
N LYS A 315 6.19 -1.42 -2.42
CA LYS A 315 6.27 -2.31 -3.59
C LYS A 315 6.68 -1.53 -4.84
N THR A 316 6.38 -0.24 -4.88
CA THR A 316 6.93 0.71 -5.85
C THR A 316 7.35 1.98 -5.14
N ALA A 317 8.37 2.67 -5.65
CA ALA A 317 8.80 3.96 -5.11
C ALA A 317 7.82 5.09 -5.43
N TYR A 318 7.24 5.05 -6.62
CA TYR A 318 6.28 6.05 -7.09
C TYR A 318 4.98 5.39 -7.56
N GLY A 319 3.94 6.22 -7.63
CA GLY A 319 2.65 5.89 -8.21
C GLY A 319 2.17 7.01 -9.11
N VAL A 320 1.54 6.68 -10.24
CA VAL A 320 0.93 7.65 -11.15
C VAL A 320 -0.57 7.45 -11.15
N VAL A 321 -1.30 8.50 -10.78
CA VAL A 321 -2.75 8.47 -10.62
C VAL A 321 -3.41 9.66 -11.33
N ALA A 322 -4.53 9.41 -12.00
CA ALA A 322 -5.33 10.47 -12.60
C ALA A 322 -5.87 11.39 -11.49
N PHE A 323 -5.85 12.70 -11.72
CA PHE A 323 -6.29 13.68 -10.73
C PHE A 323 -7.37 14.60 -11.26
N GLU A 324 -7.22 15.08 -12.49
CA GLU A 324 -8.19 15.95 -13.12
C GLU A 324 -8.27 15.66 -14.61
N ASP A 325 -9.50 15.61 -15.10
CA ASP A 325 -9.83 15.58 -16.51
C ASP A 325 -10.50 16.91 -16.87
N ALA A 326 -10.08 17.54 -17.97
CA ALA A 326 -10.55 18.87 -18.35
C ALA A 326 -12.06 18.94 -18.64
N GLN A 327 -12.72 17.81 -18.92
CA GLN A 327 -14.15 17.75 -19.21
C GLN A 327 -14.98 17.36 -17.98
N THR A 328 -14.50 16.37 -17.24
CA THR A 328 -15.25 15.74 -16.14
C THR A 328 -14.85 16.25 -14.75
N GLY A 329 -13.76 17.01 -14.65
CA GLY A 329 -13.25 17.60 -13.42
C GLY A 329 -12.39 16.62 -12.61
N ILE A 330 -12.41 16.77 -11.28
CA ILE A 330 -11.54 15.98 -10.40
C ILE A 330 -11.97 14.51 -10.31
N VAL A 331 -10.94 13.65 -10.32
CA VAL A 331 -11.02 12.25 -9.91
C VAL A 331 -11.12 12.16 -8.37
N LYS A 332 -12.35 12.13 -7.86
CA LYS A 332 -12.64 12.13 -6.41
C LYS A 332 -11.96 11.00 -5.63
N GLU A 333 -11.77 9.84 -6.26
CA GLU A 333 -11.09 8.71 -5.61
C GLU A 333 -9.66 9.09 -5.21
N THR A 334 -8.90 9.73 -6.09
CA THR A 334 -7.52 10.17 -5.82
C THR A 334 -7.46 11.15 -4.64
N GLN A 335 -8.39 12.10 -4.55
CA GLN A 335 -8.49 13.02 -3.40
C GLN A 335 -8.75 12.28 -2.09
N LEU A 336 -9.69 11.32 -2.09
CA LEU A 336 -10.00 10.53 -0.90
C LEU A 336 -8.80 9.68 -0.46
N ARG A 337 -8.06 9.10 -1.41
CA ARG A 337 -6.85 8.32 -1.11
C ARG A 337 -5.71 9.17 -0.56
N LEU A 338 -5.52 10.40 -1.07
CA LEU A 338 -4.56 11.35 -0.49
C LEU A 338 -4.89 11.64 0.98
N LEU A 339 -6.15 11.96 1.30
CA LEU A 339 -6.60 12.20 2.68
C LEU A 339 -6.40 11.00 3.61
N GLN A 340 -6.54 9.78 3.10
CA GLN A 340 -6.43 8.54 3.88
C GLN A 340 -5.00 8.00 4.00
N SER A 341 -4.03 8.64 3.34
CA SER A 341 -2.64 8.18 3.29
C SER A 341 -1.68 9.21 3.87
N GLN A 342 -0.44 8.79 4.11
CA GLN A 342 0.68 9.66 4.44
C GLN A 342 1.58 9.93 3.21
N LEU A 343 1.11 9.55 2.01
CA LEU A 343 1.87 9.78 0.79
C LEU A 343 1.80 11.25 0.40
N GLN A 344 2.84 11.70 -0.28
CA GLN A 344 2.96 13.06 -0.78
C GLN A 344 2.93 13.07 -2.31
N ILE A 345 2.44 14.17 -2.86
CA ILE A 345 2.55 14.51 -4.27
C ILE A 345 3.97 15.03 -4.49
N VAL A 346 4.70 14.37 -5.37
CA VAL A 346 6.12 14.68 -5.65
C VAL A 346 6.32 15.32 -7.01
N ALA A 347 5.37 15.13 -7.92
CA ALA A 347 5.32 15.78 -9.21
C ALA A 347 3.89 15.75 -9.78
N GLU A 348 3.67 16.52 -10.83
CA GLU A 348 2.50 16.44 -11.68
C GLU A 348 2.92 16.21 -13.13
N THR A 349 2.03 15.65 -13.94
CA THR A 349 2.22 15.51 -15.38
C THR A 349 0.91 15.75 -16.10
N LEU A 350 0.98 16.34 -17.30
CA LEU A 350 -0.18 16.66 -18.12
C LEU A 350 -0.08 15.87 -19.42
N VAL A 351 -1.07 15.02 -19.68
CA VAL A 351 -1.20 14.33 -20.95
C VAL A 351 -2.13 15.17 -21.82
N LEU A 352 -1.56 15.74 -22.88
CA LEU A 352 -2.27 16.55 -23.87
C LEU A 352 -2.63 15.68 -25.06
N GLU A 353 -3.84 15.86 -25.59
CA GLU A 353 -4.32 15.20 -26.81
C GLU A 353 -3.99 13.69 -26.85
N PRO A 354 -4.43 12.89 -25.87
CA PRO A 354 -3.96 11.51 -25.71
C PRO A 354 -4.39 10.55 -26.82
N PHE A 355 -5.25 10.98 -27.74
CA PHE A 355 -5.97 10.09 -28.64
C PHE A 355 -5.43 10.13 -30.07
N VAL A 356 -5.20 8.94 -30.61
CA VAL A 356 -4.89 8.66 -32.01
C VAL A 356 -6.00 7.81 -32.61
N VAL A 357 -6.15 7.86 -33.94
CA VAL A 357 -6.98 6.93 -34.69
C VAL A 357 -6.08 5.81 -35.21
N ALA A 358 -6.38 4.56 -34.86
CA ALA A 358 -5.57 3.40 -35.21
C ALA A 358 -6.43 2.24 -35.73
N ALA A 359 -5.86 1.42 -36.60
CA ALA A 359 -6.51 0.23 -37.16
C ALA A 359 -5.50 -0.92 -37.35
N GLN A 360 -6.03 -2.14 -37.44
CA GLN A 360 -5.23 -3.35 -37.68
C GLN A 360 -4.60 -3.35 -39.08
N HIS A 361 -5.34 -2.83 -40.07
CA HIS A 361 -4.95 -2.74 -41.47
C HIS A 361 -5.27 -1.35 -42.01
N ALA A 362 -4.69 -0.96 -43.13
CA ALA A 362 -5.11 0.25 -43.84
C ALA A 362 -6.57 0.08 -44.32
N VAL A 363 -7.46 0.96 -43.87
CA VAL A 363 -8.87 0.95 -44.25
C VAL A 363 -9.21 2.26 -44.96
N GLU A 364 -9.79 2.17 -46.16
CA GLU A 364 -10.35 3.33 -46.84
C GLU A 364 -11.53 3.89 -46.04
N ALA A 365 -11.64 5.22 -45.91
CA ALA A 365 -12.67 5.86 -45.09
C ALA A 365 -14.10 5.37 -45.40
N ALA A 366 -14.42 5.13 -46.68
CA ALA A 366 -15.74 4.63 -47.09
C ALA A 366 -16.04 3.16 -46.68
N ARG A 367 -15.02 2.40 -46.28
CA ARG A 367 -15.14 0.98 -45.91
C ARG A 367 -15.17 0.75 -44.39
N VAL A 368 -15.06 1.81 -43.59
CA VAL A 368 -15.10 1.71 -42.13
C VAL A 368 -16.49 1.30 -41.67
N THR A 369 -16.58 0.19 -40.93
CA THR A 369 -17.85 -0.40 -40.46
C THR A 369 -18.15 -0.03 -39.01
N SER A 370 -17.13 0.04 -38.17
CA SER A 370 -17.25 0.24 -36.73
C SER A 370 -16.14 1.17 -36.22
N ILE A 371 -16.47 2.01 -35.24
CA ILE A 371 -15.50 2.85 -34.54
C ILE A 371 -15.68 2.65 -33.04
N TYR A 372 -14.62 2.19 -32.38
CA TYR A 372 -14.58 2.04 -30.93
C TYR A 372 -13.83 3.20 -30.30
N LEU A 373 -14.41 3.81 -29.27
CA LEU A 373 -13.81 4.93 -28.55
C LEU A 373 -14.21 4.95 -27.08
N PRO A 374 -13.36 5.44 -26.17
CA PRO A 374 -13.77 5.67 -24.79
C PRO A 374 -14.72 6.86 -24.69
N ALA A 375 -15.53 6.89 -23.61
CA ALA A 375 -16.45 8.00 -23.34
C ALA A 375 -15.74 9.38 -23.29
N SER A 376 -14.49 9.43 -22.78
CA SER A 376 -13.68 10.66 -22.73
C SER A 376 -13.25 11.20 -24.10
N ALA A 377 -13.35 10.39 -25.16
CA ALA A 377 -13.08 10.84 -26.53
C ALA A 377 -14.37 11.23 -27.27
N GLU A 378 -15.56 10.82 -26.80
CA GLU A 378 -16.81 10.97 -27.55
C GLU A 378 -17.15 12.45 -27.81
N ALA A 379 -17.05 13.29 -26.79
CA ALA A 379 -17.34 14.72 -26.90
C ALA A 379 -16.41 15.45 -27.89
N SER A 380 -15.16 14.99 -28.03
CA SER A 380 -14.14 15.64 -28.85
C SER A 380 -14.10 15.10 -30.28
N PHE A 381 -14.47 13.84 -30.48
CA PHE A 381 -14.38 13.18 -31.78
C PHE A 381 -15.73 12.99 -32.48
N GLY A 382 -16.86 13.10 -31.77
CA GLY A 382 -18.19 12.82 -32.33
C GLY A 382 -18.49 13.56 -33.63
N THR A 383 -18.28 14.88 -33.67
CA THR A 383 -18.50 15.68 -34.89
C THR A 383 -17.58 15.30 -36.05
N ALA A 384 -16.32 14.96 -35.75
CA ALA A 384 -15.38 14.51 -36.78
C ALA A 384 -15.76 13.12 -37.32
N ILE A 385 -16.20 12.23 -36.43
CA ILE A 385 -16.68 10.89 -36.77
C ILE A 385 -17.90 10.95 -37.69
N ASP A 386 -18.93 11.73 -37.30
CA ASP A 386 -20.16 11.86 -38.08
C ASP A 386 -19.90 12.40 -39.50
N ARG A 387 -18.90 13.29 -39.64
CA ARG A 387 -18.52 13.86 -40.93
C ARG A 387 -17.71 12.91 -41.80
N LEU A 388 -16.79 12.14 -41.22
CA LEU A 388 -15.82 11.31 -41.95
C LEU A 388 -16.31 9.88 -42.20
N TRP A 389 -17.07 9.34 -41.26
CA TRP A 389 -17.52 7.95 -41.23
C TRP A 389 -19.02 7.88 -40.90
N SER A 390 -19.84 8.61 -41.67
CA SER A 390 -21.28 8.75 -41.43
C SER A 390 -22.07 7.43 -41.44
N THR A 391 -21.50 6.37 -42.01
CA THR A 391 -22.11 5.02 -42.08
C THR A 391 -21.57 4.06 -41.02
N ALA A 392 -20.49 4.43 -40.32
CA ALA A 392 -19.86 3.55 -39.35
C ALA A 392 -20.67 3.50 -38.05
N LYS A 393 -20.73 2.32 -37.45
CA LYS A 393 -21.32 2.13 -36.13
C LYS A 393 -20.36 2.62 -35.06
N VAL A 394 -20.72 3.69 -34.37
CA VAL A 394 -19.97 4.21 -33.22
C VAL A 394 -20.31 3.39 -31.97
N VAL A 395 -19.29 2.89 -31.28
CA VAL A 395 -19.42 2.06 -30.07
C VAL A 395 -18.56 2.65 -28.97
N VAL A 396 -19.22 3.23 -27.96
CA VAL A 396 -18.55 3.71 -26.75
C VAL A 396 -18.13 2.52 -25.91
N VAL A 397 -16.86 2.48 -25.54
CA VAL A 397 -16.24 1.43 -24.72
C VAL A 397 -15.70 1.99 -23.41
N ALA A 398 -15.34 1.10 -22.49
CA ALA A 398 -14.93 1.49 -21.14
C ALA A 398 -13.55 2.17 -21.09
N SER A 399 -12.64 1.86 -22.02
CA SER A 399 -11.26 2.35 -21.97
C SER A 399 -10.58 2.40 -23.34
N VAL A 400 -9.41 3.04 -23.41
CA VAL A 400 -8.60 3.17 -24.64
C VAL A 400 -8.08 1.81 -25.12
N GLU A 401 -7.75 0.93 -24.19
CA GLU A 401 -7.24 -0.42 -24.44
C GLU A 401 -8.35 -1.33 -24.93
N GLU A 402 -9.57 -1.19 -24.40
CA GLU A 402 -10.72 -1.91 -24.95
C GLU A 402 -11.03 -1.44 -26.37
N ALA A 403 -10.89 -0.15 -26.68
CA ALA A 403 -11.05 0.35 -28.04
C ALA A 403 -10.03 -0.30 -28.99
N ALA A 404 -8.76 -0.33 -28.59
CA ALA A 404 -7.68 -0.97 -29.35
C ALA A 404 -7.94 -2.49 -29.54
N ARG A 405 -8.29 -3.19 -28.46
CA ARG A 405 -8.60 -4.63 -28.49
C ARG A 405 -9.75 -4.96 -29.43
N ARG A 406 -10.82 -4.17 -29.39
CA ARG A 406 -12.01 -4.35 -30.24
C ARG A 406 -11.73 -4.12 -31.72
N ALA A 407 -10.88 -3.16 -32.06
CA ALA A 407 -10.50 -2.92 -33.44
C ALA A 407 -9.69 -4.08 -34.07
N LEU A 408 -9.11 -4.98 -33.27
CA LEU A 408 -8.49 -6.22 -33.76
C LEU A 408 -9.51 -7.31 -34.13
N GLU A 409 -10.75 -7.21 -33.66
CA GLU A 409 -11.79 -8.21 -33.92
C GLU A 409 -12.42 -8.04 -35.31
N GLU A 410 -12.32 -6.84 -35.90
CA GLU A 410 -12.96 -6.48 -37.17
C GLU A 410 -11.96 -5.80 -38.11
N ALA A 411 -11.71 -6.38 -39.30
CA ALA A 411 -10.71 -5.89 -40.25
C ALA A 411 -10.95 -4.45 -40.76
N THR A 412 -12.19 -3.97 -40.67
CA THR A 412 -12.64 -2.63 -41.11
C THR A 412 -13.03 -1.72 -39.95
N ALA A 413 -12.64 -2.05 -38.72
CA ALA A 413 -12.88 -1.20 -37.56
C ALA A 413 -11.73 -0.23 -37.28
N LEU A 414 -12.07 0.91 -36.69
CA LEU A 414 -11.11 1.87 -36.15
C LEU A 414 -11.20 1.91 -34.62
N ALA A 415 -10.06 2.17 -33.98
CA ALA A 415 -9.97 2.51 -32.57
C ALA A 415 -9.56 3.98 -32.42
N ILE A 416 -10.27 4.71 -31.56
CA ILE A 416 -9.79 5.97 -30.99
C ILE A 416 -9.19 5.61 -29.62
N THR A 417 -7.87 5.62 -29.56
CA THR A 417 -7.08 5.05 -28.46
C THR A 417 -5.80 5.84 -28.22
N THR A 418 -4.96 5.48 -27.25
CA THR A 418 -3.63 6.10 -27.09
C THR A 418 -2.62 5.49 -28.04
N ASN A 419 -1.54 6.22 -28.33
CA ASN A 419 -0.43 5.69 -29.13
C ASN A 419 0.20 4.44 -28.47
N ASP A 420 0.32 4.46 -27.13
CA ASP A 420 0.86 3.34 -26.36
C ASP A 420 -0.04 2.10 -26.43
N ALA A 421 -1.37 2.27 -26.33
CA ALA A 421 -2.30 1.17 -26.50
C ALA A 421 -2.30 0.65 -27.94
N ALA A 422 -2.30 1.52 -28.94
CA ALA A 422 -2.18 1.11 -30.34
C ALA A 422 -0.93 0.24 -30.55
N THR A 423 0.22 0.69 -30.04
CA THR A 423 1.49 -0.04 -30.11
C THR A 423 1.42 -1.38 -29.37
N ALA A 424 0.90 -1.39 -28.13
CA ALA A 424 0.79 -2.60 -27.30
C ALA A 424 -0.09 -3.68 -27.95
N PHE A 425 -1.12 -3.28 -28.69
CA PHE A 425 -2.02 -4.17 -29.43
C PHE A 425 -1.61 -4.40 -30.89
N GLY A 426 -0.50 -3.83 -31.35
CA GLY A 426 0.01 -4.00 -32.73
C GLY A 426 -0.78 -3.26 -33.81
N LEU A 427 -1.59 -2.25 -33.44
CA LEU A 427 -2.28 -1.38 -34.38
C LEU A 427 -1.28 -0.36 -34.95
N SER A 428 -1.00 -0.47 -36.24
CA SER A 428 0.13 0.27 -36.87
C SER A 428 -0.32 1.28 -37.92
N HIS A 429 -1.57 1.19 -38.38
CA HIS A 429 -2.07 2.05 -39.45
C HIS A 429 -2.80 3.25 -38.83
N HIS A 430 -2.08 4.36 -38.72
CA HIS A 430 -2.71 5.66 -38.53
C HIS A 430 -3.45 6.02 -39.82
N VAL A 431 -4.76 6.22 -39.72
CA VAL A 431 -5.52 6.78 -40.83
C VAL A 431 -5.06 8.22 -40.96
N GLU A 432 -4.26 8.54 -41.99
CA GLU A 432 -3.80 9.91 -42.25
C GLU A 432 -5.03 10.83 -42.40
N MET A 433 -5.16 11.77 -41.46
CA MET A 433 -6.24 12.75 -41.47
C MET A 433 -5.74 14.06 -42.07
N PRO A 434 -6.53 14.71 -42.96
CA PRO A 434 -6.26 16.09 -43.34
C PRO A 434 -6.24 16.97 -42.08
N ALA A 435 -5.23 17.82 -41.91
CA ALA A 435 -5.07 18.68 -40.72
C ALA A 435 -6.31 19.56 -40.44
N SER A 436 -7.11 19.88 -41.46
CA SER A 436 -8.37 20.62 -41.38
C SER A 436 -9.56 19.80 -40.87
N SER A 437 -9.38 18.51 -40.58
CA SER A 437 -10.45 17.62 -40.11
C SER A 437 -10.77 17.81 -38.62
N TRP A 438 -9.84 18.35 -37.84
CA TRP A 438 -10.15 18.79 -36.48
C TRP A 438 -10.93 20.11 -36.59
N THR A 439 -12.19 20.15 -36.18
CA THR A 439 -12.89 21.43 -36.00
C THR A 439 -12.18 22.23 -34.91
N SER A 440 -12.00 23.55 -35.12
CA SER A 440 -11.15 24.47 -34.35
C SER A 440 -11.61 24.77 -32.91
N ALA A 441 -12.09 23.79 -32.15
CA ALA A 441 -12.19 23.91 -30.71
C ALA A 441 -10.83 23.57 -30.06
N PRO A 442 -10.44 24.19 -28.93
CA PRO A 442 -9.15 23.91 -28.28
C PRO A 442 -9.05 22.43 -27.89
N PRO A 443 -7.84 21.88 -27.64
CA PRO A 443 -7.69 20.48 -27.26
C PRO A 443 -8.38 20.22 -25.92
N SER A 444 -9.61 19.72 -26.01
CA SER A 444 -10.55 19.59 -24.90
C SER A 444 -10.32 18.33 -24.06
N THR A 445 -9.22 17.61 -24.27
CA THR A 445 -8.94 16.29 -23.71
C THR A 445 -7.60 16.24 -22.97
N SER A 446 -7.26 17.30 -22.22
CA SER A 446 -6.12 17.24 -21.32
C SER A 446 -6.48 16.52 -20.02
N MET A 447 -5.64 15.58 -19.62
CA MET A 447 -5.72 14.94 -18.30
C MET A 447 -4.47 15.22 -17.49
N ARG A 448 -4.68 15.69 -16.27
CA ARG A 448 -3.66 15.95 -15.27
C ARG A 448 -3.55 14.75 -14.34
N PHE A 449 -2.32 14.28 -14.20
CA PHE A 449 -1.95 13.17 -13.34
C PHE A 449 -1.00 13.66 -12.24
N LEU A 450 -1.06 13.00 -11.09
CA LEU A 450 -0.15 13.22 -9.98
C LEU A 450 0.80 12.04 -9.87
N VAL A 451 2.06 12.35 -9.57
CA VAL A 451 3.06 11.39 -9.12
C VAL A 451 3.06 11.42 -7.60
N ILE A 452 2.75 10.29 -6.97
CA ILE A 452 2.76 10.12 -5.52
C ILE A 452 4.03 9.37 -5.09
N GLY A 453 4.55 9.73 -3.92
CA GLY A 453 5.73 9.13 -3.31
C GLY A 453 5.73 9.35 -1.80
N LYS A 454 6.84 9.01 -1.13
CA LYS A 454 6.95 9.15 0.33
C LYS A 454 7.58 10.45 0.81
N ALA A 455 8.30 11.14 -0.07
CA ALA A 455 9.00 12.37 0.25
C ALA A 455 9.02 13.31 -0.96
N CYS A 456 8.72 14.58 -0.71
CA CYS A 456 8.90 15.65 -1.68
C CYS A 456 10.38 16.05 -1.83
N GLY A 457 10.69 16.63 -2.98
CA GLY A 457 11.99 17.24 -3.25
C GLY A 457 12.20 18.57 -2.52
N SER A 458 13.37 19.18 -2.77
CA SER A 458 13.66 20.55 -2.35
C SER A 458 12.99 21.58 -3.28
N PRO A 459 12.81 22.85 -2.84
CA PRO A 459 12.23 23.90 -3.67
C PRO A 459 12.92 24.03 -5.03
N THR A 460 12.13 24.15 -6.09
CA THR A 460 12.62 24.39 -7.45
C THR A 460 12.45 25.84 -7.89
N GLY A 461 11.73 26.64 -7.11
CA GLY A 461 11.45 28.05 -7.36
C GLY A 461 10.20 28.29 -8.22
N ARG A 462 9.61 27.22 -8.77
CA ARG A 462 8.30 27.21 -9.43
C ARG A 462 7.58 25.95 -9.01
N ASP A 463 7.07 25.97 -7.80
CA ASP A 463 6.44 24.84 -7.16
C ASP A 463 4.96 25.10 -6.93
N LYS A 464 4.21 24.03 -6.70
CA LYS A 464 2.86 24.04 -6.13
C LYS A 464 2.89 23.30 -4.80
N THR A 465 1.99 23.67 -3.91
CA THR A 465 1.77 22.97 -2.65
C THR A 465 0.30 22.60 -2.52
N CYS A 466 0.02 21.33 -2.25
CA CYS A 466 -1.34 20.84 -2.04
C CYS A 466 -1.57 20.54 -0.56
N ILE A 467 -2.72 20.94 -0.03
CA ILE A 467 -3.09 20.69 1.37
C ILE A 467 -4.55 20.28 1.48
N SER A 468 -4.90 19.65 2.60
CA SER A 468 -6.27 19.68 3.10
C SER A 468 -6.38 20.55 4.34
N MET A 469 -7.49 21.29 4.45
CA MET A 469 -7.82 22.03 5.65
C MET A 469 -9.23 21.69 6.13
N ARG A 470 -9.37 21.43 7.42
CA ARG A 470 -10.65 21.28 8.09
C ARG A 470 -10.97 22.55 8.86
N VAL A 471 -12.02 23.25 8.45
CA VAL A 471 -12.51 24.44 9.15
C VAL A 471 -13.62 24.08 10.12
N LYS A 472 -13.84 24.91 11.14
CA LYS A 472 -14.98 24.75 12.04
C LYS A 472 -16.28 24.99 11.28
N HIS A 473 -17.36 24.33 11.67
CA HIS A 473 -18.68 24.53 11.06
C HIS A 473 -19.41 25.74 11.68
N HIS A 474 -18.87 26.94 11.46
CA HIS A 474 -19.47 28.22 11.90
C HIS A 474 -19.41 29.27 10.79
N VAL A 475 -20.29 30.26 10.85
CA VAL A 475 -20.34 31.40 9.93
C VAL A 475 -18.95 32.05 9.83
N GLY A 476 -18.46 32.23 8.60
CA GLY A 476 -17.19 32.90 8.32
C GLY A 476 -15.92 32.06 8.51
N SER A 477 -16.03 30.77 8.88
CA SER A 477 -14.85 29.93 9.17
C SER A 477 -13.97 29.70 7.93
N LEU A 478 -14.58 29.40 6.77
CA LEU A 478 -13.83 29.27 5.52
C LEU A 478 -13.18 30.59 5.12
N LEU A 479 -13.93 31.70 5.16
CA LEU A 479 -13.40 33.03 4.86
C LEU A 479 -12.18 33.37 5.73
N SER A 480 -12.25 33.07 7.03
CA SER A 480 -11.14 33.29 7.96
C SER A 480 -9.90 32.49 7.56
N ALA A 481 -10.06 31.23 7.14
CA ALA A 481 -8.96 30.43 6.63
C ALA A 481 -8.38 30.99 5.32
N LEU A 482 -9.24 31.41 4.36
CA LEU A 482 -8.78 31.99 3.10
C LEU A 482 -8.08 33.35 3.28
N GLN A 483 -8.48 34.12 4.30
CA GLN A 483 -7.84 35.40 4.62
C GLN A 483 -6.38 35.20 5.05
N VAL A 484 -6.02 34.06 5.66
CA VAL A 484 -4.62 33.74 6.00
C VAL A 484 -3.74 33.69 4.76
N PHE A 485 -4.19 33.04 3.68
CA PHE A 485 -3.42 32.99 2.43
C PHE A 485 -3.24 34.39 1.85
N LYS A 486 -4.33 35.18 1.80
CA LYS A 486 -4.29 36.56 1.32
C LYS A 486 -3.33 37.44 2.11
N ASP A 487 -3.37 37.38 3.44
CA ASP A 487 -2.55 38.23 4.32
C ASP A 487 -1.06 37.89 4.23
N ASN A 488 -0.74 36.64 3.86
CA ASN A 488 0.62 36.17 3.62
C ASN A 488 1.04 36.25 2.15
N GLY A 489 0.18 36.76 1.25
CA GLY A 489 0.48 36.89 -0.17
C GLY A 489 0.62 35.54 -0.91
N VAL A 490 -0.05 34.49 -0.43
CA VAL A 490 -0.07 33.16 -1.05
C VAL A 490 -1.21 33.10 -2.07
N ASN A 491 -0.89 32.80 -3.33
CA ASN A 491 -1.90 32.58 -4.36
C ASN A 491 -2.48 31.17 -4.26
N MET A 492 -3.79 31.03 -4.52
CA MET A 492 -4.46 29.74 -4.60
C MET A 492 -4.86 29.47 -6.04
N THR A 493 -4.46 28.33 -6.58
CA THR A 493 -4.89 27.87 -7.91
C THR A 493 -6.14 27.01 -7.84
N ARG A 494 -6.44 26.43 -6.67
CA ARG A 494 -7.61 25.57 -6.49
C ARG A 494 -8.17 25.57 -5.07
N LEU A 495 -9.49 25.43 -4.96
CA LEU A 495 -10.22 25.20 -3.72
C LEU A 495 -11.43 24.29 -3.98
N GLU A 496 -11.46 23.10 -3.38
CA GLU A 496 -12.56 22.16 -3.51
C GLU A 496 -12.98 21.52 -2.18
N SER A 497 -14.28 21.31 -1.99
CA SER A 497 -14.83 20.62 -0.81
C SER A 497 -14.87 19.12 -1.00
N ILE A 498 -14.32 18.36 -0.04
CA ILE A 498 -14.32 16.91 0.01
C ILE A 498 -15.21 16.45 1.18
N PRO A 499 -16.26 15.64 0.94
CA PRO A 499 -17.10 15.11 2.00
C PRO A 499 -16.33 14.06 2.83
N ARG A 500 -16.45 14.12 4.16
CA ARG A 500 -15.87 13.10 5.03
C ARG A 500 -16.70 11.82 5.04
N VAL A 501 -16.01 10.68 4.98
CA VAL A 501 -16.60 9.37 5.20
C VAL A 501 -16.81 9.15 6.71
N GLY A 502 -18.04 8.81 7.13
CA GLY A 502 -18.38 8.44 8.50
C GLY A 502 -19.09 9.50 9.35
N ASN A 503 -19.02 10.77 8.99
CA ASN A 503 -19.80 11.85 9.61
C ASN A 503 -20.58 12.60 8.54
N ALA A 504 -21.92 12.51 8.57
CA ALA A 504 -22.74 13.28 7.64
C ALA A 504 -22.51 14.78 7.85
N TRP A 505 -22.31 15.53 6.75
CA TRP A 505 -22.19 16.99 6.69
C TRP A 505 -20.88 17.63 7.17
N ASP A 506 -19.85 16.84 7.47
CA ASP A 506 -18.49 17.35 7.66
C ASP A 506 -17.72 17.37 6.33
N TYR A 507 -16.99 18.46 6.07
CA TYR A 507 -16.17 18.64 4.86
C TYR A 507 -14.73 19.02 5.20
N ASP A 508 -13.79 18.43 4.47
CA ASP A 508 -12.42 18.91 4.38
C ASP A 508 -12.27 19.69 3.06
N PHE A 509 -11.42 20.72 3.01
CA PHE A 509 -11.18 21.50 1.80
C PHE A 509 -9.80 21.16 1.24
N PHE A 510 -9.74 20.70 0.00
CA PHE A 510 -8.51 20.56 -0.76
C PHE A 510 -8.13 21.92 -1.34
N VAL A 511 -6.89 22.34 -1.11
CA VAL A 511 -6.37 23.62 -1.59
C VAL A 511 -5.06 23.38 -2.32
N GLU A 512 -4.91 24.00 -3.48
CA GLU A 512 -3.65 24.05 -4.22
C GLU A 512 -3.13 25.48 -4.21
N LEU A 513 -1.87 25.64 -3.84
CA LEU A 513 -1.17 26.91 -3.62
C LEU A 513 -0.01 27.04 -4.60
N ASP A 514 0.28 28.26 -5.05
CA ASP A 514 1.52 28.56 -5.75
C ASP A 514 2.66 28.77 -4.74
N GLY A 515 3.77 28.07 -4.96
CA GLY A 515 4.98 28.10 -4.14
C GLY A 515 5.25 26.80 -3.39
N HIS A 516 6.43 26.72 -2.77
CA HIS A 516 6.88 25.56 -2.01
C HIS A 516 6.57 25.72 -0.52
N ARG A 517 6.28 24.63 0.19
CA ARG A 517 6.00 24.66 1.63
C ARG A 517 7.12 25.24 2.48
N ASP A 518 8.34 25.27 1.96
CA ASP A 518 9.53 25.81 2.66
C ASP A 518 9.70 27.31 2.45
N ASP A 519 8.96 27.90 1.49
CA ASP A 519 8.98 29.34 1.26
C ASP A 519 8.47 30.07 2.49
N ALA A 520 9.13 31.18 2.86
CA ALA A 520 8.84 31.89 4.11
C ALA A 520 7.37 32.31 4.24
N HIS A 521 6.76 32.76 3.15
CA HIS A 521 5.37 33.22 3.10
C HIS A 521 4.37 32.06 3.24
N ILE A 522 4.64 30.90 2.63
CA ILE A 522 3.80 29.70 2.81
C ILE A 522 3.95 29.12 4.22
N ARG A 523 5.18 29.02 4.76
CA ARG A 523 5.38 28.56 6.14
C ARG A 523 4.63 29.42 7.14
N ALA A 524 4.69 30.74 6.99
CA ALA A 524 3.95 31.68 7.83
C ALA A 524 2.43 31.46 7.71
N ALA A 525 1.91 31.30 6.48
CA ALA A 525 0.50 31.00 6.26
C ALA A 525 0.08 29.67 6.91
N MET A 526 0.88 28.62 6.77
CA MET A 526 0.59 27.29 7.35
C MET A 526 0.56 27.32 8.88
N GLU A 527 1.48 28.04 9.53
CA GLU A 527 1.46 28.21 10.99
C GLU A 527 0.26 29.04 11.46
N GLN A 528 -0.07 30.13 10.78
CA GLN A 528 -1.23 30.96 11.12
C GLN A 528 -2.55 30.19 10.90
N MET A 529 -2.62 29.35 9.87
CA MET A 529 -3.82 28.58 9.54
C MET A 529 -4.19 27.60 10.65
N LYS A 530 -3.22 27.03 11.38
CA LYS A 530 -3.47 26.14 12.52
C LYS A 530 -4.35 26.79 13.61
N LEU A 531 -4.41 28.12 13.69
CA LEU A 531 -5.28 28.85 14.63
C LEU A 531 -6.75 28.85 14.22
N HIS A 532 -7.03 28.70 12.92
CA HIS A 532 -8.37 28.83 12.33
C HIS A 532 -8.95 27.49 11.87
N THR A 533 -8.14 26.45 11.79
CA THR A 533 -8.52 25.11 11.33
C THR A 533 -8.45 24.08 12.46
N ASN A 534 -9.31 23.06 12.40
CA ASN A 534 -9.25 21.90 13.30
C ASN A 534 -8.12 20.93 12.91
N HIS A 535 -7.76 20.89 11.63
CA HIS A 535 -6.77 19.99 11.08
C HIS A 535 -6.24 20.55 9.76
N VAL A 536 -4.94 20.44 9.52
CA VAL A 536 -4.31 20.72 8.23
C VAL A 536 -3.41 19.55 7.89
N GLN A 537 -3.56 19.00 6.69
CA GLN A 537 -2.69 17.95 6.16
C GLN A 537 -1.92 18.51 4.97
N ASP A 538 -0.59 18.39 5.02
CA ASP A 538 0.27 18.69 3.89
C ASP A 538 0.32 17.47 2.95
N PHE A 539 -0.12 17.64 1.70
CA PHE A 539 0.00 16.62 0.66
C PHE A 539 1.29 16.75 -0.14
N GLY A 540 2.15 17.72 0.16
CA GLY A 540 3.45 17.88 -0.46
C GLY A 540 3.56 19.09 -1.38
N SER A 541 4.81 19.43 -1.63
CA SER A 541 5.22 20.48 -2.57
C SER A 541 5.99 19.87 -3.72
N PHE A 542 5.68 20.30 -4.93
CA PHE A 542 6.23 19.69 -6.14
C PHE A 542 6.35 20.71 -7.28
N PRO A 543 7.22 20.45 -8.26
CA PRO A 543 7.44 21.37 -9.38
C PRO A 543 6.18 21.52 -10.23
N ALA A 544 5.83 22.76 -10.57
CA ALA A 544 4.70 23.05 -11.44
C ALA A 544 5.01 22.68 -12.90
N VAL A 545 4.06 22.02 -13.58
CA VAL A 545 4.15 21.79 -15.04
C VAL A 545 3.91 23.12 -15.77
N GLN A 546 4.79 23.42 -16.72
CA GLN A 546 4.62 24.59 -17.58
C GLN A 546 3.48 24.34 -18.57
N HIS A 547 2.46 25.19 -18.52
CA HIS A 547 1.53 25.36 -19.63
C HIS A 547 2.25 26.27 -20.63
N GLU A 548 2.71 25.72 -21.76
CA GLU A 548 3.19 26.56 -22.88
C GLU A 548 2.04 27.39 -23.48
#